data_AF-A0A2I0NRH5-F1
#
_entry.id   AF-A0A2I0NRH5-F1
#
_cell.length_a   1.000
_cell.length_b   1.000
_cell.length_c   1.000
_cell.angle_alpha   90.00
_cell.angle_beta   90.00
_cell.angle_gamma   90.00
#
_symmetry.space_group_name_H-M   'P 1'
#
loop_
_entity.id
_entity.type
_entity.pdbx_description
1 polymer ?
#
loop_
_entity_poly.entity_id
_entity_poly.type
_entity_poly.pdbx_seq_one_letter_code
_entity_poly.pdbx_strand_id
1 'polypeptide(L)' 'MAAYKCARCKQKVEIDINIRCPYCGHRILFKERGAAIKDLKAR' A
#
# COMPACT_ATOMS: atom_id res chain seq x y z
N MET A 1 -10.49 2.70 -6.03
CA MET A 1 -9.03 2.83 -6.13
C MET A 1 -8.37 2.00 -5.03
N ALA A 2 -7.30 1.25 -5.34
CA ALA A 2 -6.52 0.57 -4.30
C ALA A 2 -5.46 1.54 -3.76
N ALA A 3 -5.56 1.90 -2.49
CA ALA A 3 -4.53 2.70 -1.82
C ALA A 3 -3.28 1.83 -1.60
N TYR A 4 -2.15 2.31 -2.11
CA TYR A 4 -0.84 1.70 -1.90
C TYR A 4 -0.03 2.52 -0.91
N LYS A 5 0.91 1.87 -0.23
CA LYS A 5 1.84 2.50 0.69
C LYS A 5 3.25 2.34 0.17
N CYS A 6 3.99 3.44 0.04
CA CYS A 6 5.38 3.36 -0.39
C CYS A 6 6.26 2.71 0.68
N ALA A 7 7.16 1.80 0.28
CA ALA A 7 8.10 1.15 1.19
C ALA A 7 9.04 2.13 1.90
N ARG A 8 9.39 3.24 1.24
CA ARG A 8 10.40 4.20 1.74
C ARG A 8 9.78 5.37 2.51
N CYS A 9 8.95 6.18 1.87
CA CYS A 9 8.33 7.35 2.51
C CYS A 9 7.11 7.00 3.37
N LYS A 10 6.62 5.74 3.32
CA LYS A 10 5.46 5.25 4.09
C LYS A 10 4.16 6.02 3.86
N GLN A 11 4.11 6.89 2.86
CA GLN A 11 2.92 7.64 2.49
C GLN A 11 1.94 6.76 1.70
N LYS A 12 0.65 7.06 1.89
CA LYS A 12 -0.42 6.48 1.09
C LYS A 12 -0.47 7.20 -0.25
N VAL A 13 -0.52 6.42 -1.31
CA VAL A 13 -0.49 6.87 -2.70
C VAL A 13 -1.53 6.09 -3.48
N GLU A 14 -2.37 6.80 -4.21
CA GLU A 14 -3.27 6.22 -5.20
C GLU A 14 -2.57 6.24 -6.55
N ILE A 15 -2.52 5.07 -7.20
CA ILE A 15 -1.72 4.87 -8.40
C ILE A 15 -2.56 4.08 -9.39
N ASP A 16 -2.63 4.60 -10.62
CA ASP A 16 -3.49 4.06 -11.68
C ASP A 16 -2.68 3.30 -12.75
N ILE A 17 -1.56 3.88 -13.23
CA ILE A 17 -0.82 3.35 -14.40
C ILE A 17 0.70 3.23 -14.16
N ASN A 18 1.30 4.05 -13.28
CA ASN A 18 2.76 4.15 -13.13
C ASN A 18 3.24 3.79 -11.73
N ILE A 19 4.10 2.78 -11.59
CA ILE A 19 4.53 2.19 -10.30
C ILE A 19 5.44 3.09 -9.44
N ARG A 20 5.65 4.35 -9.84
CA ARG A 20 6.61 5.27 -9.22
C ARG A 20 5.93 6.13 -8.16
N CYS A 21 6.46 6.11 -6.93
CA CYS A 21 5.97 6.98 -5.87
C CYS A 21 6.23 8.47 -6.23
N PRO A 22 5.21 9.34 -6.21
CA PRO A 22 5.34 10.76 -6.55
C PRO A 22 6.21 11.55 -5.56
N TYR A 23 6.34 11.08 -4.33
CA TYR A 23 7.06 11.81 -3.27
C TYR A 23 8.56 11.49 -3.21
N CYS A 24 8.97 10.25 -3.50
CA CYS A 24 10.35 9.82 -3.31
C CYS A 24 10.95 9.07 -4.51
N GLY A 25 10.19 8.91 -5.60
CA GLY A 25 10.65 8.23 -6.82
C GLY A 25 10.86 6.72 -6.70
N HIS A 26 10.63 6.14 -5.52
CA HIS A 26 10.78 4.71 -5.24
C HIS A 26 9.68 3.89 -5.93
N ARG A 27 10.01 2.66 -6.34
CA ARG A 27 9.13 1.82 -7.18
C ARG A 27 8.48 0.64 -6.44
N ILE A 28 8.75 0.51 -5.14
CA ILE A 28 8.21 -0.57 -4.30
C ILE A 28 7.06 -0.01 -3.46
N LEU A 29 5.90 -0.64 -3.63
CA LEU A 29 4.61 -0.23 -3.07
C LEU A 29 3.92 -1.45 -2.45
N PHE A 30 3.36 -1.27 -1.26
CA PHE A 30 2.60 -2.29 -0.55
C PHE A 30 1.11 -1.98 -0.63
N LYS A 31 0.27 -2.98 -0.89
CA LYS A 31 -1.18 -2.81 -0.78
C LYS A 31 -1.55 -2.63 0.69
N GLU A 32 -2.42 -1.66 0.99
CA GLU A 32 -2.91 -1.52 2.35
C GLU A 32 -3.73 -2.73 2.80
N ARG A 33 -3.70 -2.99 4.11
CA ARG A 33 -4.53 -4.04 4.71
C ARG A 33 -6.00 -3.69 4.46
N GLY A 34 -6.78 -4.67 4.00
CA GLY A 34 -8.22 -4.49 3.89
C GLY A 34 -8.84 -4.16 5.25
N ALA A 35 -9.93 -3.38 5.24
CA ALA A 35 -10.65 -2.99 6.45
C ALA A 35 -11.32 -4.17 7.17
N ALA A 36 -11.42 -5.33 6.50
CA ALA A 36 -11.98 -6.54 7.09
C ALA A 36 -11.10 -7.06 8.23
N ILE A 37 -11.73 -7.25 9.39
CA ILE A 37 -11.15 -7.98 10.51
C ILE A 37 -11.07 -9.44 10.08
N LYS A 38 -9.87 -10.02 10.16
CA LYS A 38 -9.65 -11.43 9.85
C LYS A 38 -9.81 -12.22 11.14
N ASP A 39 -10.92 -12.92 11.29
CA ASP A 39 -11.11 -13.86 12.39
C ASP A 39 -10.21 -15.08 12.20
N LEU A 40 -9.35 -15.32 13.18
CA LEU A 40 -8.41 -16.44 13.19
C LEU A 40 -8.60 -17.19 14.51
N LYS A 41 -8.86 -18.50 14.44
CA LYS A 41 -8.87 -19.34 15.65
C LYS A 41 -7.45 -19.38 16.23
N ALA A 42 -7.29 -18.92 17.47
CA ALA A 42 -6.14 -19.31 18.26
C ALA A 42 -6.27 -20.81 18.54
N ARG A 43 -5.17 -21.54 18.36
CA ARG A 43 -5.09 -23.01 18.39
C ARG A 43 -5.86 -23.63 19.56
#